data_AF-A0A0S6YWP2-F1
#
_entry.id   AF-A0A0S6YWP2-F1
#
_cell.length_a   1.000
_cell.length_b   1.000
_cell.length_c   1.000
_cell.angle_alpha   90.00
_cell.angle_beta   90.00
_cell.angle_gamma   90.00
#
_symmetry.space_group_name_H-M   'P 1'
#
loop_
_entity.id
_entity.type
_entity.pdbx_description
1 polymer ?
#
loop_
_entity_poly.entity_id
_entity_poly.type
_entity_poly.pdbx_seq_one_letter_code
_entity_poly.pdbx_strand_id
1 'polypeptide(L)'
;MPPQPQPQDGAPPPLGFALAQLAGIYILAENAEGLVLVDMHAAHERVTYEKLKAAQACDGIRSQLLLVPLVLAVSEREAAAAEEHAETLAALGLELDRSGPQQVTVRRMPALLDGADAAQLARDVLADLVAHGSSRRLEALQNELLSTMACHGSVRAHRRLTLPEMNALLREMEATERSGQCNHGRPTWTQLSVAELDRLFMRGR
;
A
#
# COMPACT_ATOMS: atom_id res chain seq x y z
N MET A 1 21.68 13.39 4.65
CA MET A 1 20.53 12.69 5.26
C MET A 1 19.47 13.73 5.56
N PRO A 2 18.21 13.54 5.16
CA PRO A 2 17.15 14.40 5.68
C PRO A 2 17.01 14.15 7.20
N PRO A 3 16.71 15.19 7.99
CA PRO A 3 16.57 15.06 9.44
C PRO A 3 15.37 14.17 9.78
N GLN A 4 15.55 13.27 10.75
CA GLN A 4 14.42 12.52 11.32
C GLN A 4 13.51 13.50 12.07
N PRO A 5 12.17 13.40 11.92
CA PRO A 5 11.25 14.19 12.72
C PRO A 5 11.46 13.84 14.20
N GLN A 6 11.86 14.83 14.98
CA GLN A 6 11.97 14.70 16.44
C GLN A 6 10.55 14.66 17.03
N PRO A 7 10.26 13.76 17.98
CA PRO A 7 8.97 13.72 18.65
C PRO A 7 8.73 15.05 19.39
N GLN A 8 7.54 15.65 19.19
CA GLN A 8 7.22 17.00 19.68
C GLN A 8 6.87 17.08 21.16
N ASP A 9 6.75 15.96 21.86
CA ASP A 9 6.68 15.90 23.31
C ASP A 9 7.51 14.69 23.72
N GLY A 10 8.35 14.75 24.75
CA GLY A 10 9.33 13.71 25.11
C GLY A 10 8.78 12.31 25.43
N ALA A 11 7.51 12.02 25.14
CA ALA A 11 6.92 10.69 25.18
C ALA A 11 7.29 9.88 23.92
N PRO A 12 7.59 8.58 24.05
CA PRO A 12 7.83 7.73 22.91
C PRO A 12 6.55 7.64 22.04
N PRO A 13 6.69 7.54 20.71
CA PRO A 13 5.55 7.39 19.81
C PRO A 13 4.69 6.16 20.15
N PRO A 14 3.38 6.15 19.83
CA PRO A 14 2.47 5.04 20.15
C PRO A 14 2.93 3.66 19.66
N LEU A 15 3.43 3.54 18.42
CA LEU A 15 3.99 2.29 17.90
C LEU A 15 5.47 2.11 18.24
N GLY A 16 6.05 3.06 18.96
CA GLY A 16 7.40 2.94 19.50
C GLY A 16 8.50 3.00 18.46
N PHE A 17 9.57 2.24 18.69
CA PHE A 17 10.73 2.14 17.81
C PHE A 17 10.97 0.69 17.37
N ALA A 18 11.25 0.50 16.08
CA ALA A 18 11.55 -0.80 15.51
C ALA A 18 12.80 -1.43 16.14
N LEU A 19 12.67 -2.70 16.53
CA LEU A 19 13.73 -3.54 17.09
C LEU A 19 14.31 -4.49 16.03
N ALA A 20 13.43 -5.16 15.28
CA ALA A 20 13.84 -6.20 14.34
C ALA A 20 12.70 -6.53 13.35
N GLN A 21 13.06 -7.26 12.30
CA GLN A 21 12.11 -7.93 11.41
C GLN A 21 12.15 -9.44 11.66
N LEU A 22 10.98 -10.05 11.83
CA LEU A 22 10.81 -11.48 12.08
C LEU A 22 10.22 -12.19 10.85
N ALA A 23 10.88 -13.27 10.42
CA ALA A 23 10.48 -14.10 9.29
C ALA A 23 10.28 -13.35 7.94
N GLY A 24 10.77 -12.12 7.83
CA GLY A 24 10.50 -11.25 6.69
C GLY A 24 9.08 -10.66 6.66
N ILE A 25 8.22 -11.02 7.61
CA ILE A 25 6.78 -10.73 7.59
C ILE A 25 6.41 -9.68 8.65
N TYR A 26 6.99 -9.80 9.85
CA TYR A 26 6.61 -8.97 10.99
C TYR A 26 7.68 -7.95 11.33
N ILE A 27 7.26 -6.75 11.73
CA ILE A 27 8.10 -5.79 12.44
C ILE A 27 7.84 -5.96 13.94
N LEU A 28 8.92 -6.09 14.70
CA LEU A 28 8.90 -6.00 16.15
C LEU A 28 9.30 -4.57 16.55
N ALA A 29 8.51 -3.94 17.39
CA ALA A 29 8.79 -2.60 17.91
C ALA A 29 8.53 -2.54 19.42
N GLU A 30 9.14 -1.58 20.10
CA GLU A 30 8.97 -1.36 21.54
C GLU A 30 8.48 0.06 21.80
N ASN A 31 7.38 0.17 22.54
CA ASN A 31 6.83 1.42 23.03
C ASN A 31 6.88 1.46 24.57
N ALA A 32 6.28 2.48 25.20
CA ALA A 32 6.27 2.61 26.66
C ALA A 32 5.55 1.47 27.40
N GLU A 33 4.67 0.73 26.72
CA GLU A 33 3.82 -0.30 27.32
C GLU A 33 4.40 -1.72 27.14
N GLY A 34 5.14 -1.97 26.06
CA GLY A 34 5.79 -3.25 25.80
C GLY A 34 6.08 -3.50 24.31
N LEU A 35 5.87 -4.75 23.88
CA LEU A 35 6.16 -5.22 22.54
C LEU A 35 4.97 -4.96 21.60
N VAL A 36 5.24 -4.30 20.48
CA VAL A 36 4.31 -4.11 19.36
C VAL A 36 4.72 -5.05 18.24
N LEU A 37 3.78 -5.87 17.76
CA LEU A 37 3.95 -6.73 16.59
C LEU A 37 3.12 -6.18 15.44
N VAL A 38 3.77 -5.89 14.32
CA VAL A 38 3.13 -5.33 13.12
C VAL A 38 3.24 -6.32 11.98
N ASP A 39 2.11 -6.64 11.33
CA ASP A 39 2.08 -7.28 10.01
C ASP A 39 2.50 -6.24 8.96
N MET A 40 3.74 -6.36 8.48
CA MET A 40 4.35 -5.37 7.59
C MET A 40 3.57 -5.23 6.29
N HIS A 41 3.05 -6.34 5.75
CA HIS A 41 2.34 -6.36 4.48
C HIS A 41 0.98 -5.66 4.63
N ALA A 42 0.19 -6.08 5.63
CA ALA A 42 -1.11 -5.49 5.87
C ALA A 42 -1.01 -3.99 6.23
N ALA A 43 0.01 -3.60 7.00
CA ALA A 43 0.30 -2.20 7.31
C ALA A 43 0.64 -1.39 6.04
N HIS A 44 1.55 -1.91 5.20
CA HIS A 44 1.97 -1.22 3.98
C HIS A 44 0.82 -1.04 2.99
N GLU A 45 0.00 -2.08 2.77
CA GLU A 45 -1.18 -2.01 1.92
C GLU A 45 -2.17 -0.96 2.43
N ARG A 46 -2.46 -0.95 3.74
CA ARG A 46 -3.38 0.03 4.32
C ARG A 46 -2.86 1.45 4.18
N VAL A 47 -1.60 1.70 4.53
CA VAL A 47 -1.00 3.03 4.40
C VAL A 47 -1.01 3.51 2.95
N THR A 48 -0.66 2.62 2.00
CA THR A 48 -0.65 2.94 0.56
C THR A 48 -2.06 3.25 0.07
N TYR A 49 -3.05 2.44 0.45
CA TYR A 49 -4.45 2.65 0.09
C TYR A 49 -4.96 4.00 0.58
N GLU A 50 -4.77 4.33 1.86
CA GLU A 50 -5.26 5.61 2.41
C GLU A 50 -4.53 6.81 1.76
N LYS A 51 -3.23 6.69 1.46
CA LYS A 51 -2.49 7.73 0.73
C LYS A 51 -3.04 7.93 -0.69
N LEU A 52 -3.30 6.84 -1.43
CA LEU A 52 -3.87 6.92 -2.78
C LEU A 52 -5.28 7.52 -2.73
N LYS A 53 -6.11 7.10 -1.76
CA LYS A 53 -7.46 7.60 -1.56
C LYS A 53 -7.50 9.08 -1.20
N ALA A 54 -6.62 9.52 -0.29
CA ALA A 54 -6.48 10.92 0.06
C ALA A 54 -6.01 11.75 -1.14
N ALA A 55 -5.03 11.26 -1.91
CA ALA A 55 -4.57 11.93 -3.13
C ALA A 55 -5.68 12.05 -4.18
N GLN A 56 -6.49 10.99 -4.35
CA GLN A 56 -7.62 10.99 -5.27
C GLN A 56 -8.69 12.03 -4.87
N ALA A 57 -8.99 12.16 -3.58
CA ALA A 57 -10.01 13.09 -3.08
C ALA A 57 -9.63 14.58 -3.16
N CYS A 58 -8.34 14.89 -3.35
CA CYS A 58 -7.83 16.25 -3.50
C CYS A 58 -7.64 16.61 -4.99
N ASP A 59 -6.39 16.62 -5.48
CA ASP A 59 -6.00 17.10 -6.81
C ASP A 59 -5.74 15.95 -7.82
N GLY A 60 -6.13 14.72 -7.47
CA GLY A 60 -5.82 13.52 -8.24
C GLY A 60 -4.47 12.90 -7.86
N ILE A 61 -4.28 11.64 -8.27
CA ILE A 61 -3.08 10.88 -7.92
C ILE A 61 -1.90 11.30 -8.80
N ARG A 62 -0.85 11.84 -8.17
CA ARG A 62 0.39 12.19 -8.89
C ARG A 62 0.97 10.97 -9.60
N SER A 63 1.20 11.11 -10.90
CA SER A 63 1.75 10.06 -11.75
C SER A 63 3.19 10.35 -12.17
N GLN A 64 3.92 9.29 -12.50
CA GLN A 64 5.26 9.32 -13.06
C GLN A 64 5.27 8.63 -14.42
N LEU A 65 5.98 9.21 -15.39
CA LEU A 65 6.22 8.58 -16.69
C LEU A 65 7.21 7.43 -16.52
N LEU A 66 6.92 6.31 -17.19
CA LEU A 66 7.90 5.24 -17.35
C LEU A 66 9.03 5.72 -18.27
N LEU A 67 10.27 5.44 -17.88
CA LEU A 67 11.45 5.74 -18.71
C LEU A 67 11.36 5.08 -20.08
N VAL A 68 10.80 3.88 -20.12
CA VAL A 68 10.49 3.12 -21.33
C VAL A 68 9.03 2.68 -21.23
N PRO A 69 8.14 3.10 -22.16
CA PRO A 69 6.77 2.61 -22.19
C PRO A 69 6.73 1.10 -22.28
N LEU A 70 5.84 0.48 -21.51
CA LEU A 70 5.75 -0.98 -21.42
C LEU A 70 4.57 -1.46 -22.25
N VAL A 71 4.86 -2.29 -23.26
CA VAL A 71 3.83 -2.88 -24.12
C VAL A 71 3.42 -4.24 -23.56
N LEU A 72 2.11 -4.43 -23.36
CA LEU A 72 1.52 -5.64 -22.79
C LEU A 72 0.58 -6.30 -23.79
N ALA A 73 0.73 -7.61 -23.98
CA ALA A 73 -0.29 -8.43 -24.60
C ALA A 73 -1.43 -8.63 -23.59
N VAL A 74 -2.66 -8.36 -24.04
CA VAL A 74 -3.88 -8.43 -23.23
C VAL A 74 -5.02 -9.00 -24.08
N SER A 75 -6.13 -9.37 -23.45
CA SER A 75 -7.34 -9.72 -24.19
C SER A 75 -7.93 -8.50 -24.90
N GLU A 76 -8.77 -8.75 -25.91
CA GLU A 76 -9.47 -7.67 -26.63
C GLU A 76 -10.39 -6.86 -25.71
N ARG A 77 -10.97 -7.50 -24.70
CA ARG A 77 -11.81 -6.85 -23.69
C ARG A 77 -11.01 -5.92 -22.78
N GLU A 78 -9.84 -6.34 -22.33
CA GLU A 78 -8.94 -5.49 -21.53
C GLU A 78 -8.42 -4.31 -22.36
N ALA A 79 -8.08 -4.54 -23.63
CA ALA A 79 -7.68 -3.47 -24.55
C ALA A 79 -8.80 -2.44 -24.75
N ALA A 80 -10.05 -2.88 -24.90
CA ALA A 80 -11.21 -1.99 -24.97
C ALA A 80 -11.48 -1.27 -23.64
N ALA A 81 -11.34 -1.95 -22.50
CA ALA A 81 -11.52 -1.35 -21.18
C ALA A 81 -10.50 -0.23 -20.89
N ALA A 82 -9.26 -0.37 -21.36
CA ALA A 82 -8.25 0.68 -21.26
C ALA A 82 -8.67 1.97 -21.98
N GLU A 83 -9.25 1.83 -23.16
CA GLU A 83 -9.75 2.93 -23.99
C GLU A 83 -11.05 3.53 -23.42
N GLU A 84 -12.01 2.70 -23.02
CA GLU A 84 -13.31 3.12 -22.46
C GLU A 84 -13.17 3.85 -21.11
N HIS A 85 -12.21 3.44 -20.28
CA HIS A 85 -12.02 3.97 -18.93
C HIS A 85 -10.79 4.87 -18.79
N ALA A 86 -10.27 5.43 -19.89
CA ALA A 86 -9.06 6.25 -19.90
C ALA A 86 -9.12 7.42 -18.89
N GLU A 87 -10.26 8.10 -18.75
CA GLU A 87 -10.44 9.19 -17.78
C GLU A 87 -10.37 8.71 -16.32
N THR A 88 -11.01 7.58 -16.01
CA THR A 88 -10.96 6.96 -14.67
C THR A 88 -9.52 6.53 -14.34
N LEU A 89 -8.82 5.92 -15.30
CA LEU A 89 -7.42 5.53 -15.15
C LEU A 89 -6.53 6.75 -14.93
N ALA A 90 -6.73 7.83 -15.69
CA ALA A 90 -5.98 9.07 -15.54
C ALA A 90 -6.18 9.71 -14.16
N ALA A 91 -7.42 9.71 -13.63
CA ALA A 91 -7.72 10.18 -12.28
C ALA A 91 -7.00 9.36 -11.18
N LEU A 92 -6.75 8.08 -11.46
CA LEU A 92 -5.98 7.17 -10.62
C LEU A 92 -4.47 7.23 -10.88
N GLY A 93 -3.99 8.11 -11.76
CA GLY A 93 -2.57 8.29 -12.06
C GLY A 93 -1.99 7.23 -13.02
N LEU A 94 -2.84 6.51 -13.75
CA LEU A 94 -2.48 5.52 -14.75
C LEU A 94 -2.72 6.06 -16.16
N GLU A 95 -1.80 5.77 -17.09
CA GLU A 95 -1.97 6.04 -18.51
C GLU A 95 -1.73 4.73 -19.28
N LEU A 96 -2.84 4.08 -19.66
CA LEU A 96 -2.89 2.79 -20.34
C LEU A 96 -3.55 2.97 -21.71
N ASP A 97 -2.76 3.09 -22.76
CA ASP A 97 -3.28 3.31 -24.11
C ASP A 97 -3.45 2.00 -24.86
N ARG A 98 -4.60 1.80 -25.51
CA ARG A 98 -4.76 0.73 -26.48
C ARG A 98 -3.84 1.00 -27.68
N SER A 99 -2.86 0.12 -27.91
CA SER A 99 -1.93 0.20 -29.05
C SER A 99 -2.20 -0.84 -30.13
N GLY A 100 -3.19 -1.72 -29.92
CA GLY A 100 -3.67 -2.68 -30.92
C GLY A 100 -4.90 -3.45 -30.43
N PRO A 101 -5.42 -4.40 -31.23
CA PRO A 101 -6.63 -5.15 -30.86
C PRO A 101 -6.52 -5.89 -29.53
N GLN A 102 -5.33 -6.38 -29.19
CA GLN A 102 -5.00 -7.19 -28.02
C GLN A 102 -3.72 -6.67 -27.34
N GLN A 103 -3.54 -5.35 -27.36
CA GLN A 103 -2.31 -4.73 -26.89
C GLN A 103 -2.59 -3.39 -26.20
N VAL A 104 -1.96 -3.20 -25.05
CA VAL A 104 -1.98 -1.95 -24.29
C VAL A 104 -0.55 -1.50 -24.02
N THR A 105 -0.31 -0.19 -24.12
CA THR A 105 0.94 0.46 -23.75
C THR A 105 0.77 1.22 -22.44
N VAL A 106 1.53 0.84 -21.44
CA VAL A 106 1.63 1.55 -20.16
C VAL A 106 2.63 2.68 -20.30
N ARG A 107 2.19 3.92 -20.04
CA ARG A 107 3.05 5.12 -20.10
C ARG A 107 3.28 5.76 -18.75
N ARG A 108 2.28 5.74 -17.88
CA ARG A 108 2.36 6.33 -16.53
C ARG A 108 1.84 5.40 -15.46
N MET A 109 2.46 5.50 -14.30
CA MET A 109 2.06 4.83 -13.07
C MET A 109 1.95 5.84 -11.92
N PRO A 110 1.17 5.58 -10.87
CA PRO A 110 1.16 6.39 -9.66
C PRO A 110 2.55 6.49 -9.04
N ALA A 111 3.01 7.69 -8.69
CA ALA A 111 4.33 7.89 -8.05
C ALA A 111 4.41 7.23 -6.66
N LEU A 112 3.27 7.02 -6.00
CA LEU A 112 3.18 6.28 -4.73
C LEU A 112 3.50 4.78 -4.89
N LEU A 113 3.48 4.25 -6.11
CA LEU A 113 3.75 2.85 -6.43
C LEU A 113 5.10 2.69 -7.15
N ASP A 114 6.05 3.59 -6.89
CA ASP A 114 7.37 3.53 -7.51
C ASP A 114 8.11 2.21 -7.17
N GLY A 115 8.62 1.56 -8.21
CA GLY A 115 9.24 0.24 -8.12
C GLY A 115 8.26 -0.94 -8.01
N ALA A 116 6.94 -0.73 -8.15
CA ALA A 116 5.98 -1.81 -8.36
C ALA A 116 6.18 -2.47 -9.74
N ASP A 117 5.72 -3.72 -9.88
CA ASP A 117 5.64 -4.38 -11.17
C ASP A 117 4.51 -3.75 -12.00
N ALA A 118 4.89 -2.82 -12.89
CA ALA A 118 3.94 -2.10 -13.74
C ALA A 118 3.15 -3.03 -14.66
N ALA A 119 3.74 -4.16 -15.08
CA ALA A 119 3.08 -5.13 -15.95
C ALA A 119 1.94 -5.83 -15.21
N GLN A 120 2.22 -6.29 -13.99
CA GLN A 120 1.24 -6.98 -13.17
C GLN A 120 0.15 -6.03 -12.68
N LEU A 121 0.52 -4.84 -12.21
CA LEU A 121 -0.44 -3.82 -11.78
C LEU A 121 -1.39 -3.41 -12.92
N ALA A 122 -0.88 -3.18 -14.12
CA ALA A 122 -1.73 -2.86 -15.27
C ALA A 122 -2.69 -4.02 -15.61
N ARG A 123 -2.22 -5.27 -15.57
CA ARG A 123 -3.08 -6.44 -15.81
C ARG A 123 -4.20 -6.57 -14.78
N ASP A 124 -3.87 -6.46 -13.50
CA ASP A 124 -4.86 -6.64 -12.43
C ASP A 124 -5.91 -5.51 -12.45
N VAL A 125 -5.50 -4.27 -12.70
CA VAL A 125 -6.42 -3.14 -12.91
C VAL A 125 -7.34 -3.35 -14.12
N LEU A 126 -6.81 -3.82 -15.25
CA LEU A 126 -7.62 -4.07 -16.45
C LEU A 126 -8.58 -5.24 -16.24
N ALA A 127 -8.16 -6.28 -15.51
CA ALA A 127 -9.01 -7.41 -15.15
C ALA A 127 -10.19 -6.95 -14.27
N ASP A 128 -9.95 -6.09 -13.27
CA ASP A 128 -10.99 -5.51 -12.42
C ASP A 128 -11.98 -4.65 -13.22
N LEU A 129 -11.47 -3.82 -14.15
CA LEU A 129 -12.30 -3.02 -15.05
C LEU A 129 -13.21 -3.90 -15.92
N VAL A 130 -12.68 -4.99 -16.50
CA VAL A 130 -13.49 -5.92 -17.30
C VAL A 130 -14.53 -6.66 -16.45
N ALA A 131 -14.18 -7.05 -15.21
CA ALA A 131 -15.06 -7.79 -14.33
C ALA A 131 -16.20 -6.93 -13.77
N HIS A 132 -15.97 -5.64 -13.53
CA HIS A 132 -16.84 -4.81 -12.69
C HIS A 132 -17.24 -3.45 -13.30
N GLY A 133 -16.60 -3.00 -14.37
CA GLY A 133 -16.73 -1.65 -14.92
C GLY A 133 -18.16 -1.24 -15.30
N SER A 134 -18.96 -2.15 -15.85
CA SER A 134 -20.33 -1.86 -16.30
C SER A 134 -21.41 -2.02 -15.22
N SER A 135 -21.09 -2.70 -14.11
CA SER A 135 -22.07 -3.15 -13.12
C SER A 135 -22.01 -2.39 -11.80
N ARG A 136 -20.94 -1.64 -11.53
CA ARG A 136 -20.74 -0.92 -10.28
C ARG A 136 -20.93 0.58 -10.43
N ARG A 137 -21.29 1.24 -9.33
CA ARG A 137 -21.21 2.70 -9.23
C ARG A 137 -19.74 3.11 -9.37
N LEU A 138 -19.51 4.25 -10.01
CA LEU A 138 -18.16 4.77 -10.28
C LEU A 138 -17.28 4.86 -9.02
N GLU A 139 -17.82 5.35 -7.90
CA GLU A 139 -17.10 5.43 -6.62
C GLU A 139 -16.71 4.05 -6.07
N ALA A 140 -17.56 3.04 -6.22
CA ALA A 140 -17.28 1.69 -5.75
C ALA A 140 -16.17 1.03 -6.59
N LEU A 141 -16.21 1.25 -7.91
CA LEU A 141 -15.16 0.80 -8.82
C LEU A 141 -13.82 1.47 -8.49
N GLN A 142 -13.80 2.79 -8.28
CA GLN A 142 -12.58 3.51 -7.91
C GLN A 142 -11.98 2.98 -6.60
N ASN A 143 -12.79 2.76 -5.57
CA ASN A 143 -12.30 2.21 -4.30
C ASN A 143 -11.72 0.80 -4.45
N GLU A 144 -12.28 -0.02 -5.34
CA GLU A 144 -11.75 -1.35 -5.66
C GLU A 144 -10.41 -1.26 -6.39
N LEU A 145 -10.31 -0.41 -7.42
CA LEU A 145 -9.04 -0.20 -8.14
C LEU A 145 -7.94 0.34 -7.21
N LEU A 146 -8.28 1.26 -6.30
CA LEU A 146 -7.35 1.73 -5.27
C LEU A 146 -6.87 0.60 -4.36
N SER A 147 -7.75 -0.34 -4.02
CA SER A 147 -7.38 -1.51 -3.22
C SER A 147 -6.40 -2.40 -3.99
N THR A 148 -6.70 -2.71 -5.26
CA THR A 148 -5.81 -3.49 -6.13
C THR A 148 -4.45 -2.81 -6.26
N MET A 149 -4.43 -1.51 -6.57
CA MET A 149 -3.21 -0.70 -6.65
C MET A 149 -2.36 -0.74 -5.37
N ALA A 150 -2.99 -0.69 -4.20
CA ALA A 150 -2.30 -0.72 -2.92
C ALA A 150 -1.56 -2.05 -2.66
N CYS A 151 -2.09 -3.17 -3.15
CA CYS A 151 -1.44 -4.48 -3.07
C CYS A 151 -0.11 -4.50 -3.86
N HIS A 152 -0.04 -3.76 -4.97
CA HIS A 152 1.16 -3.69 -5.83
C HIS A 152 2.26 -2.76 -5.31
N GLY A 153 1.94 -1.80 -4.43
CA GLY A 153 2.97 -1.02 -3.74
C GLY A 153 3.89 -1.91 -2.89
N SER A 154 3.39 -3.10 -2.50
CA SER A 154 4.02 -4.03 -1.58
C SER A 154 4.85 -5.13 -2.23
N VAL A 155 5.21 -5.07 -3.53
CA VAL A 155 6.07 -6.08 -4.20
C VAL A 155 7.42 -6.32 -3.47
N ARG A 156 7.72 -5.51 -2.45
CA ARG A 156 8.79 -5.68 -1.46
C ARG A 156 8.43 -6.54 -0.23
N ALA A 157 7.32 -7.28 -0.19
CA ALA A 157 6.81 -8.00 0.99
C ALA A 157 7.79 -9.00 1.63
N HIS A 158 8.86 -9.39 0.93
CA HIS A 158 9.92 -10.27 1.44
C HIS A 158 11.30 -9.60 1.51
N ARG A 159 11.38 -8.29 1.28
CA ARG A 159 12.62 -7.54 1.44
C ARG A 159 12.92 -7.37 2.92
N ARG A 160 14.20 -7.49 3.27
CA ARG A 160 14.68 -7.07 4.58
C ARG A 160 14.68 -5.55 4.67
N LEU A 161 13.87 -5.00 5.56
CA LEU A 161 13.88 -3.57 5.85
C LEU A 161 15.03 -3.25 6.80
N THR A 162 15.58 -2.04 6.66
CA THR A 162 16.45 -1.44 7.65
C THR A 162 15.63 -0.86 8.79
N LEU A 163 16.21 -0.70 9.99
CA LEU A 163 15.50 -0.10 11.13
C LEU A 163 14.93 1.30 10.82
N PRO A 164 15.63 2.19 10.07
CA PRO A 164 15.04 3.45 9.63
C PRO A 164 13.81 3.29 8.73
N GLU A 165 13.82 2.33 7.78
CA GLU A 165 12.66 2.05 6.92
C GLU A 165 11.48 1.51 7.75
N MET A 166 11.74 0.62 8.72
CA MET A 166 10.69 0.13 9.63
C MET A 166 10.10 1.28 10.45
N ASN A 167 10.93 2.13 11.06
CA ASN A 167 10.46 3.29 11.81
C ASN A 167 9.67 4.27 10.94
N ALA A 168 10.08 4.47 9.68
CA ALA A 168 9.31 5.28 8.74
C ALA A 168 7.90 4.70 8.54
N LEU A 169 7.77 3.39 8.32
CA LEU A 169 6.46 2.74 8.23
C LEU A 169 5.63 2.90 9.51
N LEU A 170 6.23 2.75 10.71
CA LEU A 170 5.53 2.96 11.97
C LEU A 170 4.98 4.39 12.10
N ARG A 171 5.79 5.41 11.74
CA ARG A 171 5.35 6.81 11.73
C ARG A 171 4.23 7.05 10.72
N GLU A 172 4.30 6.41 9.55
CA GLU A 172 3.23 6.49 8.54
C GLU A 172 1.93 5.84 9.00
N MET A 173 2.01 4.70 9.70
CA MET A 173 0.84 4.05 10.30
C MET A 173 0.18 4.95 11.34
N GLU A 174 0.96 5.62 12.20
CA GLU A 174 0.41 6.56 13.21
C GLU A 174 -0.29 7.77 12.57
N ALA A 175 0.22 8.24 11.44
CA ALA A 175 -0.41 9.34 10.68
C ALA A 175 -1.63 8.89 9.86
N THR A 176 -1.86 7.58 9.74
CA THR A 176 -2.94 7.01 8.93
C THR A 176 -4.12 6.62 9.81
N GLU A 177 -5.26 7.30 9.64
CA GLU A 177 -6.46 7.18 10.51
C GLU A 177 -6.95 5.74 10.71
N ARG A 178 -6.91 4.91 9.65
CA ARG A 178 -7.41 3.52 9.66
C ARG A 178 -6.30 2.48 9.64
N SER A 179 -5.10 2.83 10.13
CA SER A 179 -3.94 1.96 10.06
C SER A 179 -4.13 0.64 10.81
N GLY A 180 -4.92 0.61 11.88
CA GLY A 180 -5.09 -0.57 12.76
C GLY A 180 -5.82 -1.77 12.15
N GLN A 181 -6.45 -1.64 10.97
CA GLN A 181 -7.22 -2.72 10.37
C GLN A 181 -7.01 -2.78 8.84
N CYS A 182 -6.71 -3.96 8.30
CA CYS A 182 -6.48 -4.15 6.87
C CYS A 182 -7.79 -4.10 6.07
N ASN A 183 -7.71 -4.13 4.74
CA ASN A 183 -8.88 -4.07 3.85
C ASN A 183 -9.88 -5.22 4.07
N HIS A 184 -9.46 -6.30 4.73
CA HIS A 184 -10.25 -7.49 5.03
C HIS A 184 -10.68 -7.59 6.51
N GLY A 185 -10.49 -6.54 7.32
CA GLY A 185 -10.91 -6.55 8.72
C GLY A 185 -9.94 -7.25 9.69
N ARG A 186 -8.75 -7.67 9.26
CA ARG A 186 -7.72 -8.20 10.17
C ARG A 186 -6.93 -7.06 10.82
N PRO A 187 -6.50 -7.17 12.09
CA PRO A 187 -5.63 -6.18 12.68
C PRO A 187 -4.29 -6.12 11.93
N THR A 188 -3.74 -4.93 11.74
CA THR A 188 -2.40 -4.74 11.14
C THR A 188 -1.29 -4.78 12.19
N TRP A 189 -1.64 -4.60 13.46
CA TRP A 189 -0.72 -4.71 14.58
C TRP A 189 -1.44 -5.20 15.84
N THR A 190 -0.67 -5.72 16.77
CA THR A 190 -1.12 -6.08 18.12
C THR A 190 -0.04 -5.71 19.12
N GLN A 191 -0.39 -5.66 20.41
CA GLN A 191 0.53 -5.28 21.47
C GLN A 191 0.48 -6.28 22.62
N LEU A 192 1.65 -6.54 23.18
CA LEU A 192 1.86 -7.32 24.40
C LEU A 192 2.56 -6.43 25.41
N SER A 193 1.87 -6.09 26.50
CA SER A 193 2.46 -5.32 27.59
C SER A 193 3.59 -6.12 28.28
N VAL A 194 4.49 -5.42 28.98
CA VAL A 194 5.53 -6.07 29.81
C VAL A 194 4.91 -7.07 30.80
N ALA A 195 3.78 -6.72 31.41
CA ALA A 195 3.07 -7.61 32.33
C ALA A 195 2.53 -8.88 31.65
N GLU A 196 2.07 -8.80 30.40
CA GLU A 196 1.63 -9.96 29.62
C GLU A 196 2.81 -10.83 29.20
N LEU A 197 3.93 -10.22 28.80
CA LEU A 197 5.17 -10.93 28.51
C LEU A 197 5.68 -11.69 29.74
N ASP A 198 5.67 -11.06 30.93
CA ASP A 198 6.08 -11.70 32.18
C ASP A 198 5.24 -12.93 32.52
N ARG A 199 3.92 -12.88 32.24
CA ARG A 199 3.02 -14.03 32.44
C ARG A 199 3.39 -15.23 31.56
N LEU A 200 3.94 -15.02 30.37
CA LEU A 200 4.42 -16.10 29.49
C LEU A 200 5.56 -16.90 30.15
N PHE A 201 6.29 -16.29 31.09
CA PHE A 201 7.38 -16.92 31.84
C PHE A 201 7.01 -17.27 33.28
N MET A 202 5.73 -17.20 33.64
CA MET A 202 5.24 -17.42 35.01
C MET A 202 5.91 -16.52 36.05
N ARG A 203 6.38 -15.32 35.65
CA ARG A 203 6.91 -14.30 36.57
C ARG A 203 5.74 -13.56 37.24
N GLY A 204 5.87 -13.23 38.52
CA GLY A 204 4.81 -12.57 39.30
C GLY A 204 3.73 -13.51 39.86
N ARG A 205 4.06 -14.80 40.01
CA ARG A 205 3.42 -15.72 40.96
C ARG A 205 4.30 -15.88 42.19
#